data_AF-A0AAE0LEA2-F1
#
_entry.id   AF-A0AAE0LEA2-F1
#
_cell.length_a   1.000
_cell.length_b   1.000
_cell.length_c   1.000
_cell.angle_alpha   90.00
_cell.angle_beta   90.00
_cell.angle_gamma   90.00
#
_symmetry.space_group_name_H-M   'P 1'
#
loop_
_entity.id
_entity.type
_entity.pdbx_description
1 polymer ?
#
loop_
_entity_poly.entity_id
_entity_poly.type
_entity_poly.pdbx_seq_one_letter_code
_entity_poly.pdbx_strand_id
1 'polypeptide(L)'
;MVKYAREPENSTKSCKARGSDLRVHFKNTREGAMAIKKMDLSKAKSNGQARWPKKSCEFLLSLLKNAESNAEVKGLDVDTLYISHIQVNKAQQQRRRTYRAHGRINPYMSAPCHLEITLSEKDESVAKEADDEKAAKVTRKQAARLKSGDNSA
;
A
#
# COMPACT_ATOMS: atom_id res chain seq x y z
N MET A 1 -5.08 18.77 -11.34
CA MET A 1 -4.53 17.40 -11.21
C MET A 1 -4.95 16.81 -9.87
N VAL A 2 -5.34 15.52 -9.83
CA VAL A 2 -5.81 14.88 -8.59
C VAL A 2 -4.62 14.53 -7.69
N LYS A 3 -4.71 14.86 -6.39
CA LYS A 3 -3.61 14.68 -5.42
C LYS A 3 -3.62 13.27 -4.81
N TYR A 4 -2.47 12.60 -4.82
CA TYR A 4 -2.25 11.31 -4.14
C TYR A 4 -1.79 11.54 -2.70
N ALA A 5 -2.02 10.57 -1.81
CA ALA A 5 -1.56 10.70 -0.41
C ALA A 5 -0.04 10.59 -0.25
N ARG A 6 0.61 9.76 -1.07
CA ARG A 6 2.06 9.59 -1.08
C ARG A 6 2.58 9.71 -2.50
N GLU A 7 3.62 10.51 -2.68
CA GLU A 7 4.38 10.54 -3.93
C GLU A 7 5.44 9.44 -3.92
N PRO A 8 5.68 8.76 -5.05
CA PRO A 8 6.75 7.78 -5.17
C PRO A 8 8.11 8.46 -5.04
N GLU A 9 9.09 7.74 -4.48
CA GLU A 9 10.46 8.23 -4.36
C GLU A 9 11.06 8.54 -5.73
N ASN A 10 10.82 7.66 -6.71
CA ASN A 10 11.22 7.83 -8.10
C ASN A 10 9.98 7.93 -9.01
N SER A 11 9.66 9.15 -9.49
CA SER A 11 8.51 9.39 -10.38
C SER A 11 8.64 8.75 -11.76
N THR A 12 9.87 8.59 -12.25
CA THR A 12 10.17 7.97 -13.55
C THR A 12 9.97 6.46 -13.49
N LYS A 13 10.48 5.82 -12.43
CA LYS A 13 10.37 4.37 -12.18
C LYS A 13 9.08 3.94 -11.47
N SER A 14 7.99 4.69 -11.66
CA SER A 14 6.72 4.39 -10.99
C SER A 14 5.51 4.74 -11.84
N CYS A 15 4.42 4.02 -11.62
CA CYS A 15 3.11 4.31 -12.18
C CYS A 15 2.06 4.49 -11.07
N LYS A 16 1.00 5.25 -11.37
CA LYS A 16 -0.08 5.56 -10.44
C LYS A 16 -1.42 5.23 -11.08
N ALA A 17 -2.36 4.76 -10.27
CA ALA A 17 -3.75 4.55 -10.67
C ALA A 17 -4.68 4.97 -9.53
N ARG A 18 -5.87 5.49 -9.86
CA ARG A 18 -6.87 5.92 -8.87
C ARG A 18 -8.28 5.62 -9.36
N GLY A 19 -9.14 5.17 -8.44
CA GLY A 19 -10.58 5.14 -8.61
C GLY A 19 -11.26 6.00 -7.54
N SER A 20 -12.21 6.85 -7.95
CA SER A 20 -12.96 7.72 -7.03
C SER A 20 -14.43 7.30 -6.96
N ASP A 21 -15.04 7.48 -5.79
CA ASP A 21 -16.47 7.22 -5.57
C ASP A 21 -16.92 5.82 -5.97
N LEU A 22 -16.03 4.85 -5.76
CA LEU A 22 -16.27 3.45 -6.08
C LEU A 22 -17.35 2.90 -5.14
N ARG A 23 -18.41 2.35 -5.74
CA ARG A 23 -19.57 1.81 -5.01
C ARG A 23 -19.28 0.41 -4.48
N VAL A 24 -18.26 0.29 -3.65
CA VAL A 24 -17.83 -0.92 -2.94
C VAL A 24 -17.70 -0.62 -1.45
N HIS A 25 -17.82 -1.64 -0.62
CA HIS A 25 -17.82 -1.45 0.84
C HIS A 25 -16.40 -1.15 1.34
N PHE A 26 -16.20 0.07 1.84
CA PHE A 26 -14.91 0.57 2.32
C PHE A 26 -14.10 -0.44 3.15
N LYS A 27 -14.73 -1.11 4.13
CA LYS A 27 -14.02 -2.04 5.01
C LYS A 27 -13.48 -3.25 4.25
N ASN A 28 -14.28 -3.84 3.36
CA ASN A 28 -13.89 -5.03 2.61
C ASN A 28 -12.76 -4.69 1.64
N THR A 29 -12.87 -3.54 0.99
CA THR A 29 -11.85 -3.03 0.08
C THR A 29 -10.55 -2.71 0.82
N ARG A 30 -10.62 -2.17 2.04
CA ARG A 30 -9.43 -1.93 2.87
C ARG A 30 -8.72 -3.22 3.25
N GLU A 31 -9.43 -4.25 3.65
CA GLU A 31 -8.82 -5.55 3.95
C GLU A 31 -8.17 -6.16 2.71
N GLY A 32 -8.87 -6.17 1.56
CA GLY A 32 -8.30 -6.66 0.30
C GLY A 32 -7.08 -5.86 -0.16
N ALA A 33 -7.12 -4.53 -0.01
CA ALA A 33 -6.00 -3.66 -0.34
C ALA A 33 -4.78 -3.91 0.56
N MET A 34 -4.98 -4.09 1.87
CA MET A 34 -3.88 -4.40 2.80
C MET A 34 -3.28 -5.79 2.54
N ALA A 35 -4.09 -6.75 2.10
CA ALA A 35 -3.62 -8.09 1.76
C ALA A 35 -2.68 -8.12 0.55
N ILE A 36 -2.83 -7.21 -0.42
CA ILE A 36 -1.97 -7.12 -1.62
C ILE A 36 -0.83 -6.10 -1.47
N LYS A 37 -0.78 -5.36 -0.36
CA LYS A 37 0.24 -4.32 -0.16
C LYS A 37 1.64 -4.93 -0.12
N LYS A 38 2.60 -4.31 -0.82
CA LYS A 38 3.99 -4.79 -0.97
C LYS A 38 4.15 -6.15 -1.67
N MET A 39 3.10 -6.66 -2.31
CA MET A 39 3.23 -7.82 -3.19
C MET A 39 3.69 -7.40 -4.58
N ASP A 40 4.31 -8.35 -5.27
CA ASP A 40 4.61 -8.25 -6.69
C ASP A 40 3.31 -8.20 -7.49
N LEU A 41 3.32 -7.47 -8.61
CA LEU A 41 2.12 -7.24 -9.41
C LEU A 41 1.49 -8.57 -9.87
N SER A 42 2.32 -9.52 -10.29
CA SER A 42 1.91 -10.88 -10.70
C SER A 42 1.23 -11.63 -9.56
N LYS A 43 1.82 -11.62 -8.35
CA LYS A 43 1.29 -12.30 -7.17
C LYS A 43 0.00 -11.65 -6.64
N ALA A 44 -0.09 -10.33 -6.71
CA ALA A 44 -1.26 -9.58 -6.27
C ALA A 44 -2.55 -9.96 -7.03
N LYS A 45 -2.43 -10.41 -8.29
CA LYS A 45 -3.56 -10.90 -9.10
C LYS A 45 -4.15 -12.22 -8.57
N SER A 46 -3.39 -13.00 -7.80
CA SER A 46 -3.73 -14.39 -7.41
C SER A 46 -3.67 -14.65 -5.88
N ASN A 47 -3.86 -13.64 -5.04
CA ASN A 47 -3.75 -13.82 -3.58
C ASN A 47 -4.93 -14.63 -2.98
N GLY A 48 -4.62 -15.54 -2.03
CA GLY A 48 -5.54 -16.49 -1.40
C GLY A 48 -5.86 -16.26 0.08
N GLN A 49 -5.32 -15.21 0.73
CA GLN A 49 -5.57 -14.95 2.15
C GLN A 49 -6.67 -13.90 2.36
N ALA A 50 -7.92 -14.34 2.57
CA ALA A 50 -9.01 -13.64 3.30
C ALA A 50 -10.38 -14.32 3.05
N ARG A 51 -11.43 -13.78 3.67
CA ARG A 51 -12.81 -13.87 3.15
C ARG A 51 -12.82 -13.39 1.69
N TRP A 52 -13.76 -13.85 0.87
CA TRP A 52 -13.81 -13.54 -0.58
C TRP A 52 -14.87 -12.47 -0.94
N PRO A 53 -14.64 -11.16 -0.70
CA PRO A 53 -15.56 -10.11 -1.12
C PRO A 53 -15.45 -9.88 -2.63
N LYS A 54 -16.12 -10.73 -3.42
CA LYS A 54 -16.09 -10.75 -4.90
C LYS A 54 -16.06 -9.35 -5.53
N LYS A 55 -17.02 -8.49 -5.16
CA LYS A 55 -17.10 -7.11 -5.70
C LYS A 55 -15.87 -6.25 -5.39
N SER A 56 -15.28 -6.36 -4.19
CA SER A 56 -14.08 -5.59 -3.86
C SER A 56 -12.86 -6.08 -4.65
N CYS A 57 -12.74 -7.40 -4.82
CA CYS A 57 -11.66 -8.00 -5.61
C CYS A 57 -11.75 -7.62 -7.09
N GLU A 58 -12.95 -7.63 -7.69
CA GLU A 58 -13.16 -7.19 -9.07
C GLU A 58 -12.69 -5.75 -9.31
N PHE A 59 -13.01 -4.82 -8.40
CA PHE A 59 -12.57 -3.43 -8.50
C PHE A 59 -11.05 -3.27 -8.29
N LEU A 60 -10.45 -4.04 -7.37
CA LEU A 60 -9.01 -4.04 -7.17
C LEU A 60 -8.26 -4.59 -8.40
N LEU A 61 -8.72 -5.71 -8.96
CA LEU A 61 -8.16 -6.29 -10.18
C LEU A 61 -8.29 -5.34 -11.38
N SER A 62 -9.45 -4.70 -11.54
CA SER A 62 -9.65 -3.69 -12.58
C SER A 62 -8.68 -2.51 -12.43
N LEU A 63 -8.38 -2.09 -11.19
CA LEU A 63 -7.46 -1.00 -10.93
C LEU A 63 -5.99 -1.40 -11.15
N LEU A 64 -5.62 -2.65 -10.81
CA LEU A 64 -4.29 -3.20 -11.10
C LEU A 64 -4.04 -3.32 -12.61
N LYS A 65 -5.04 -3.79 -13.37
CA LYS A 65 -4.96 -3.84 -14.84
C LYS A 65 -4.80 -2.46 -15.47
N ASN A 66 -5.44 -1.44 -14.89
CA ASN A 66 -5.24 -0.05 -15.31
C ASN A 66 -3.81 0.42 -14.97
N ALA A 67 -3.31 0.12 -13.77
CA ALA A 67 -1.94 0.46 -13.38
C ALA A 67 -0.88 -0.21 -14.26
N GLU A 68 -1.10 -1.46 -14.67
CA GLU A 68 -0.30 -2.21 -15.63
C GLU A 68 -0.25 -1.51 -17.00
N SER A 69 -1.41 -1.14 -17.56
CA SER A 69 -1.46 -0.38 -18.82
C SER A 69 -0.73 0.97 -18.72
N ASN A 70 -0.82 1.65 -17.57
CA ASN A 70 -0.06 2.89 -17.35
C ASN A 70 1.45 2.66 -17.24
N ALA A 71 1.88 1.49 -16.79
CA ALA A 71 3.29 1.11 -16.73
C ALA A 71 3.84 0.81 -18.13
N GLU A 72 3.09 0.06 -18.94
CA GLU A 72 3.42 -0.22 -20.35
C GLU A 72 3.59 1.07 -21.16
N VAL A 73 2.66 2.03 -21.01
CA VAL A 73 2.74 3.33 -21.69
C VAL A 73 3.98 4.13 -21.25
N LYS A 74 4.45 3.93 -20.02
CA LYS A 74 5.69 4.53 -19.52
C LYS A 74 6.97 3.77 -19.91
N GLY A 75 6.84 2.60 -20.54
CA GLY A 75 7.98 1.73 -20.87
C GLY A 75 8.63 1.07 -19.65
N LEU A 76 7.89 0.87 -18.57
CA LEU A 76 8.35 0.14 -17.39
C LEU A 76 8.15 -1.36 -17.60
N ASP A 77 9.05 -2.18 -17.06
CA ASP A 77 8.92 -3.62 -17.11
C ASP A 77 7.83 -4.10 -16.13
N VAL A 78 6.86 -4.88 -16.63
CA VAL A 78 5.64 -5.24 -15.90
C VAL A 78 5.92 -6.30 -14.82
N ASP A 79 6.89 -7.18 -15.07
CA ASP A 79 7.18 -8.33 -14.22
C ASP A 79 7.96 -7.96 -12.95
N THR A 80 8.75 -6.88 -13.02
CA THR A 80 9.56 -6.36 -11.90
C THR A 80 8.82 -5.35 -11.02
N LEU A 81 7.59 -4.94 -11.39
CA LEU A 81 6.77 -4.02 -10.62
C LEU A 81 6.22 -4.65 -9.35
N TYR A 82 6.21 -3.86 -8.28
CA TYR A 82 5.55 -4.20 -7.02
C TYR A 82 4.67 -3.05 -6.53
N ILE A 83 3.70 -3.38 -5.67
CA ILE A 83 2.80 -2.40 -5.07
C ILE A 83 3.51 -1.67 -3.93
N SER A 84 4.06 -0.48 -4.20
CA SER A 84 4.77 0.32 -3.20
C SER A 84 3.81 1.01 -2.24
N HIS A 85 2.69 1.54 -2.76
CA HIS A 85 1.66 2.18 -1.96
C HIS A 85 0.27 1.78 -2.43
N ILE A 86 -0.59 1.47 -1.47
CA ILE A 86 -2.02 1.31 -1.68
C ILE A 86 -2.76 1.92 -0.50
N GLN A 87 -3.79 2.70 -0.82
CA GLN A 87 -4.62 3.36 0.18
C GLN A 87 -6.09 3.35 -0.25
N VAL A 88 -6.95 3.20 0.75
CA VAL A 88 -8.39 3.24 0.61
C VAL A 88 -8.91 4.35 1.51
N ASN A 89 -9.58 5.33 0.94
CA ASN A 89 -10.22 6.43 1.65
C ASN A 89 -11.74 6.28 1.60
N LYS A 90 -12.44 6.78 2.62
CA LYS A 90 -13.90 6.82 2.61
C LYS A 90 -14.36 7.90 1.61
N ALA A 91 -15.37 7.58 0.82
CA ALA A 91 -16.04 8.53 -0.05
C ALA A 91 -17.34 9.04 0.58
N GLN A 92 -17.99 10.02 -0.06
CA GLN A 92 -19.23 10.60 0.44
C GLN A 92 -20.33 9.52 0.55
N GLN A 93 -20.97 9.44 1.72
CA GLN A 93 -22.02 8.45 1.96
C GLN A 93 -23.30 8.79 1.18
N GLN A 94 -23.80 7.84 0.39
CA GLN A 94 -25.10 8.00 -0.26
C GLN A 94 -26.22 7.63 0.71
N ARG A 95 -27.25 8.49 0.78
CA ARG A 95 -28.34 8.37 1.74
C ARG A 95 -29.52 7.60 1.16
N ARG A 96 -30.01 6.59 1.89
CA ARG A 96 -31.32 5.96 1.69
C ARG A 96 -32.05 5.91 3.02
N ARG A 97 -33.33 5.57 2.98
CA ARG A 97 -34.20 5.44 4.15
C ARG A 97 -34.63 3.99 4.32
N THR A 98 -34.75 3.55 5.57
CA THR A 98 -35.38 2.28 5.94
C THR A 98 -36.51 2.58 6.92
N TYR A 99 -37.73 2.20 6.55
CA TYR A 99 -38.91 2.31 7.40
C TYR A 99 -38.85 1.26 8.51
N ARG A 100 -39.28 1.65 9.72
CA ARG A 100 -39.26 0.81 10.92
C ARG A 100 -40.59 0.91 11.65
N ALA A 101 -40.82 -0.01 12.59
CA ALA A 101 -42.03 -0.06 13.40
C ALA A 101 -42.32 1.27 14.12
N HIS A 102 -43.60 1.56 14.31
CA HIS A 102 -44.14 2.80 14.91
C HIS A 102 -43.78 4.07 14.13
N GLY A 103 -43.78 4.03 12.80
CA GLY A 103 -43.52 5.21 11.95
C GLY A 103 -42.08 5.74 11.98
N ARG A 104 -41.14 4.99 12.58
CA ARG A 104 -39.74 5.39 12.65
C ARG A 104 -39.05 5.30 11.29
N ILE A 105 -38.18 6.26 10.99
CA ILE A 105 -37.37 6.28 9.76
C ILE A 105 -35.89 6.29 10.14
N ASN A 106 -35.18 5.21 9.80
CA ASN A 106 -33.74 5.10 10.05
C ASN A 106 -32.94 5.33 8.77
N PRO A 107 -31.70 5.86 8.87
CA PRO A 107 -30.81 6.01 7.73
C PRO A 107 -30.25 4.65 7.28
N TYR A 108 -30.23 4.42 5.97
CA TYR A 108 -29.55 3.30 5.34
C TYR A 108 -28.52 3.84 4.37
N MET A 109 -27.28 3.96 4.85
CA MET A 109 -26.22 4.68 4.17
C MET A 109 -25.30 3.70 3.46
N SER A 110 -24.87 4.06 2.25
CA SER A 110 -23.76 3.36 1.61
C SER A 110 -22.41 3.88 2.13
N ALA A 111 -21.39 3.02 2.09
CA ALA A 111 -20.01 3.36 2.47
C ALA A 111 -19.06 3.15 1.27
N PRO A 112 -19.15 3.99 0.23
CA PRO A 112 -18.24 3.95 -0.93
C PRO A 112 -16.82 4.35 -0.54
N CYS A 113 -15.87 4.12 -1.45
CA CYS A 113 -14.46 4.44 -1.22
C CYS A 113 -13.76 5.07 -2.43
N HIS A 114 -12.67 5.79 -2.14
CA HIS A 114 -11.63 6.14 -3.12
C HIS A 114 -10.47 5.17 -2.94
N LEU A 115 -9.93 4.66 -4.04
CA LEU A 115 -8.80 3.75 -4.09
C LEU A 115 -7.66 4.44 -4.82
N GLU A 116 -6.46 4.37 -4.26
CA GLU A 116 -5.24 4.82 -4.93
C GLU A 116 -4.15 3.76 -4.81
N ILE A 117 -3.46 3.52 -5.93
CA ILE A 117 -2.37 2.56 -6.05
C ILE A 117 -1.17 3.26 -6.70
N THR A 118 0.02 2.96 -6.20
CA THR A 118 1.30 3.31 -6.79
C THR A 118 2.10 2.03 -6.94
N LEU A 119 2.55 1.77 -8.16
CA LEU A 119 3.50 0.70 -8.45
C LEU A 119 4.88 1.33 -8.65
N SER A 120 5.90 0.65 -8.18
CA SER A 120 7.29 1.04 -8.36
C SER A 120 8.07 -0.14 -8.86
N GLU A 121 9.08 0.11 -9.67
CA GLU A 121 10.07 -0.90 -10.06
C GLU A 121 10.91 -1.26 -8.83
N LYS A 122 11.22 -2.54 -8.62
CA LYS A 122 12.20 -2.92 -7.61
C LYS A 122 13.57 -2.53 -8.12
N ASP A 123 14.28 -1.68 -7.38
CA ASP A 123 15.71 -1.53 -7.62
C ASP A 123 16.38 -2.86 -7.22
N GLU A 124 17.17 -3.43 -8.13
CA GLU A 124 18.07 -4.52 -7.78
C GLU A 124 18.93 -4.05 -6.63
N SER A 125 18.98 -4.84 -5.54
CA SER A 125 19.86 -4.53 -4.43
C SER A 125 21.30 -4.70 -4.90
N VAL A 126 21.90 -3.64 -5.43
CA VAL A 126 23.34 -3.53 -5.50
C VAL A 126 23.81 -3.71 -4.06
N ALA A 127 24.58 -4.77 -3.81
CA ALA A 127 25.19 -4.98 -2.51
C ALA A 127 25.85 -3.66 -2.15
N LYS A 128 25.37 -3.02 -1.07
CA LYS A 128 26.10 -1.91 -0.49
C LYS A 128 27.53 -2.41 -0.36
N GLU A 129 28.47 -1.78 -1.04
CA GLU A 129 29.87 -1.92 -0.65
C GLU A 129 29.88 -1.73 0.86
N ALA A 130 30.42 -2.74 1.57
CA ALA A 130 30.42 -2.77 3.01
C ALA A 130 30.80 -1.37 3.48
N ASP A 131 29.84 -0.65 4.08
CA ASP A 131 30.14 0.61 4.76
C ASP A 131 31.33 0.27 5.65
N ASP A 132 32.51 0.81 5.31
CA ASP A 132 33.76 0.66 6.05
C ASP A 132 33.43 0.53 7.52
N GLU A 133 33.85 -0.58 8.13
CA GLU A 133 33.62 -0.96 9.51
C GLU A 133 33.38 0.27 10.39
N LYS A 134 32.11 0.68 10.54
CA LYS A 134 31.77 1.72 11.50
C LYS A 134 31.96 1.07 12.84
N ALA A 135 33.18 1.20 13.36
CA ALA A 135 33.62 0.75 14.66
C ALA A 135 32.46 0.92 15.64
N ALA A 136 32.00 -0.20 16.19
CA ALA A 136 30.87 -0.22 17.10
C ALA A 136 31.00 0.93 18.09
N LYS A 137 30.02 1.85 18.12
CA LYS A 137 30.05 3.00 19.03
C LYS A 137 30.09 2.48 20.46
N VAL A 138 31.29 2.46 21.02
CA VAL A 138 31.56 2.00 22.38
C VAL A 138 30.78 2.88 23.33
N THR A 139 29.98 2.28 24.22
CA THR A 139 29.25 3.06 25.24
C THR A 139 30.24 3.82 26.12
N ARG A 140 29.86 4.99 26.65
CA ARG A 140 30.75 5.85 27.45
C ARG A 140 31.43 5.10 28.60
N LYS A 141 30.74 4.11 29.17
CA LYS A 141 31.22 3.22 30.23
C LYS A 141 32.26 2.20 29.75
N GLN A 142 32.05 1.61 28.57
CA GLN A 142 33.02 0.70 27.94
C GLN A 142 34.29 1.45 27.49
N ALA A 143 34.15 2.70 27.00
CA ALA A 143 35.28 3.52 26.61
C ALA A 143 36.15 3.93 27.82
N ALA A 144 35.52 4.20 28.97
CA ALA A 144 36.23 4.45 30.22
C ALA A 144 37.00 3.22 30.72
N ARG A 145 36.40 2.02 30.61
CA ARG A 145 37.03 0.75 31.04
C ARG A 145 38.22 0.35 30.16
N LEU A 146 38.10 0.55 28.85
CA LEU A 146 39.21 0.38 27.90
C LEU A 146 40.35 1.39 28.17
N LYS A 147 40.03 2.59 28.65
CA LYS A 147 41.00 3.65 28.96
C LYS A 147 41.68 3.47 30.33
N SER A 148 41.01 2.82 31.28
CA SER A 148 41.57 2.50 32.60
C SER A 148 42.39 1.21 32.63
N GLY A 149 42.44 0.45 31.53
CA GLY A 149 43.25 -0.78 31.42
C GLY A 149 42.77 -1.93 32.32
N ASP A 150 41.55 -1.86 32.85
CA ASP A 150 41.06 -2.80 33.84
C ASP A 150 40.35 -3.99 33.15
N ASN A 151 41.14 -5.01 32.84
CA ASN A 151 40.71 -6.28 32.24
C ASN A 151 40.44 -7.36 33.31
N SER A 152 39.82 -7.00 34.43
CA SER A 152 39.23 -7.98 35.34
C SER A 152 37.86 -8.42 34.81
N ALA A 153 37.66 -9.74 34.71
CA ALA A 153 36.49 -10.41 34.12
C ALA A 153 35.18 -10.07 34.82
#